data_AF-A0A429DS99-F1
#
_entry.id   AF-A0A429DS99-F1
#
_cell.length_a   1.000
_cell.length_b   1.000
_cell.length_c   1.000
_cell.angle_alpha   90.00
_cell.angle_beta   90.00
_cell.angle_gamma   90.00
#
_symmetry.space_group_name_H-M   'P 1'
#
loop_
_entity.id
_entity.type
_entity.pdbx_description
1 polymer ?
#
loop_
_entity_poly.entity_id
_entity_poly.type
_entity_poly.pdbx_seq_one_letter_code
_entity_poly.pdbx_strand_id
1 'polypeptide(L)'
;MTTAHPTTTTLTGPPALAPLLARGALLSPLKRPRPDADFPRTRLVLPGLRVDLARLAAYERVCGFPTGADALPVTYPHVLGFPSAMRLMSGRDFPLPLLGLVHTSVAITRYAAMPATAAYELTTYVEGLAPHRRGTEATVATEVRADGEVVWESRSTYLARHGSAKTPGPEHGPPTPASGPEPLPTRREWRLAGDVGRRYGAASGDRNP
;
A
#
# COMPACT_ATOMS: atom_id res chain seq x y z
N MET A 1 10.90 -0.67 -29.70
CA MET A 1 10.17 -0.35 -28.46
C MET A 1 11.07 0.55 -27.62
N THR A 2 10.75 1.83 -27.52
CA THR A 2 11.50 2.78 -26.68
C THR A 2 11.21 2.45 -25.23
N THR A 3 12.18 1.90 -24.52
CA THR A 3 12.11 1.73 -23.06
C THR A 3 12.08 3.12 -22.44
N ALA A 4 10.88 3.59 -22.05
CA ALA A 4 10.75 4.87 -21.37
C ALA A 4 11.59 4.83 -20.08
N HIS A 5 12.54 5.77 -19.96
CA HIS A 5 13.40 5.85 -18.79
C HIS A 5 12.61 6.28 -17.56
N PRO A 6 12.96 5.79 -16.36
CA PRO A 6 12.31 6.23 -15.14
C PRO A 6 12.51 7.75 -14.96
N THR A 7 11.41 8.47 -14.73
CA THR A 7 11.43 9.91 -14.47
C THR A 7 11.29 10.16 -12.97
N THR A 8 12.16 10.99 -12.40
CA THR A 8 12.06 11.36 -10.98
C THR A 8 11.27 12.66 -10.84
N THR A 9 10.30 12.68 -9.92
CA THR A 9 9.56 13.88 -9.53
C THR A 9 9.74 14.11 -8.03
N THR A 10 10.39 15.21 -7.67
CA THR A 10 10.56 15.62 -6.28
C THR A 10 9.31 16.31 -5.76
N LEU A 11 8.83 15.85 -4.60
CA LEU A 11 7.69 16.39 -3.87
C LEU A 11 8.17 17.43 -2.85
N THR A 12 7.38 18.48 -2.66
CA THR A 12 7.63 19.48 -1.60
C THR A 12 6.95 19.11 -0.28
N GLY A 13 6.10 18.08 -0.28
CA GLY A 13 5.38 17.58 0.88
C GLY A 13 4.52 16.36 0.53
N PRO A 14 3.96 15.67 1.54
CA PRO A 14 3.02 14.57 1.31
C PRO A 14 1.79 15.06 0.52
N PRO A 15 1.39 14.36 -0.56
CA PRO A 15 0.18 14.70 -1.30
C PRO A 15 -1.08 14.68 -0.42
N ALA A 16 -2.01 15.59 -0.67
CA ALA A 16 -3.30 15.58 0.02
C ALA A 16 -4.17 14.41 -0.50
N LEU A 17 -4.63 13.52 0.39
CA LEU A 17 -5.36 12.32 -0.01
C LEU A 17 -6.77 12.59 -0.57
N ALA A 18 -7.53 13.52 0.02
CA ALA A 18 -8.90 13.81 -0.40
C ALA A 18 -9.05 14.14 -1.90
N PRO A 19 -8.26 15.08 -2.49
CA PRO A 19 -8.35 15.35 -3.93
C PRO A 19 -7.89 14.16 -4.79
N LEU A 20 -6.97 13.33 -4.30
CA LEU A 20 -6.51 12.14 -5.03
C LEU A 20 -7.58 11.04 -5.07
N LEU A 21 -8.30 10.83 -3.97
CA LEU A 21 -9.44 9.91 -3.92
C LEU A 21 -10.55 10.38 -4.87
N ALA A 22 -10.90 11.67 -4.84
CA ALA A 22 -11.88 12.25 -5.75
C ALA A 22 -11.48 12.10 -7.22
N ARG A 23 -10.22 12.42 -7.55
CA ARG A 23 -9.66 12.23 -8.89
C ARG A 23 -9.69 10.78 -9.33
N GLY A 24 -9.28 9.87 -8.45
CA GLY A 24 -9.28 8.44 -8.74
C GLY A 24 -10.68 7.89 -8.97
N ALA A 25 -11.66 8.30 -8.16
CA ALA A 25 -13.07 7.95 -8.37
C ALA A 25 -13.59 8.46 -9.73
N LEU A 26 -13.31 9.73 -10.07
CA LEU A 26 -13.71 10.33 -11.35
C LEU A 26 -13.12 9.61 -12.57
N LEU A 27 -11.85 9.20 -12.49
CA LEU A 27 -11.14 8.58 -13.61
C LEU A 27 -11.38 7.06 -13.70
N SER A 28 -11.83 6.39 -12.64
CA SER A 28 -11.96 4.93 -12.58
C SER A 28 -12.82 4.33 -13.70
N PRO A 29 -13.99 4.87 -14.08
CA PRO A 29 -14.80 4.32 -15.17
C PRO A 29 -14.11 4.33 -16.55
N LEU A 30 -13.12 5.21 -16.73
CA LEU A 30 -12.34 5.36 -17.96
C LEU A 30 -11.18 4.35 -18.03
N LYS A 31 -10.85 3.68 -16.92
CA LYS A 31 -9.74 2.73 -16.86
C LYS A 31 -10.10 1.42 -17.54
N ARG A 32 -9.08 0.78 -18.11
CA ARG A 32 -9.18 -0.48 -18.85
C ARG A 32 -8.05 -1.38 -18.36
N PRO A 33 -8.25 -2.11 -17.25
CA PRO A 33 -7.19 -2.88 -16.63
C PRO A 33 -6.76 -4.03 -17.54
N ARG A 34 -5.46 -4.14 -17.80
CA ARG A 34 -4.81 -5.23 -18.54
C ARG A 34 -3.39 -5.43 -18.00
N PRO A 35 -2.88 -6.67 -17.95
CA PRO A 35 -1.55 -6.94 -17.42
C PRO A 35 -0.40 -6.40 -18.30
N ASP A 36 -0.65 -6.19 -19.59
CA ASP A 36 0.28 -5.67 -20.59
C ASP A 36 0.09 -4.16 -20.87
N ALA A 37 -0.78 -3.49 -20.11
CA ALA A 37 -0.97 -2.04 -20.24
C ALA A 37 0.30 -1.28 -19.84
N ASP A 38 0.52 -0.12 -20.47
CA ASP A 38 1.58 0.78 -20.00
C ASP A 38 1.21 1.36 -18.62
N PHE A 39 2.23 1.70 -17.84
CA PHE A 39 2.09 2.21 -16.49
C PHE A 39 3.12 3.32 -16.21
N PRO A 40 2.86 4.22 -15.25
CA PRO A 40 3.80 5.28 -14.91
C PRO A 40 5.15 4.73 -14.46
N ARG A 41 6.23 5.14 -15.12
CA ARG A 41 7.61 4.89 -14.69
C ARG A 41 8.17 6.00 -13.80
N THR A 42 7.29 6.87 -13.31
CA THR A 42 7.65 7.99 -12.44
C THR A 42 7.97 7.49 -11.04
N ARG A 43 9.09 7.96 -10.48
CA ARG A 43 9.46 7.81 -9.08
C ARG A 43 9.14 9.12 -8.37
N LEU A 44 8.24 9.06 -7.38
CA LEU A 44 7.93 10.20 -6.52
C LEU A 44 8.88 10.19 -5.33
N VAL A 45 9.67 11.24 -5.18
CA VAL A 45 10.66 11.37 -4.09
C VAL A 45 10.22 12.47 -3.15
N LEU A 46 10.09 12.17 -1.86
CA LEU A 46 9.84 13.13 -0.79
C LEU A 46 11.11 13.25 0.06
N PRO A 47 11.97 14.24 -0.19
CA PRO A 47 13.17 14.47 0.58
C PRO A 47 12.85 15.10 1.95
N GLY A 48 13.71 14.87 2.94
CA GLY A 48 13.63 15.55 4.24
C GLY A 48 12.34 15.28 5.02
N LEU A 49 11.70 14.12 4.79
CA LEU A 49 10.51 13.68 5.50
C LEU A 49 10.81 13.59 7.00
N ARG A 50 10.10 14.41 7.78
CA ARG A 50 10.04 14.31 9.24
C ARG A 50 8.68 13.80 9.67
N VAL A 51 8.67 12.92 10.66
CA VAL A 51 7.45 12.31 11.18
C VAL A 51 6.72 13.30 12.08
N ASP A 52 5.42 13.47 11.83
CA ASP A 52 4.50 14.10 12.78
C ASP A 52 4.26 13.14 13.96
N LEU A 53 4.84 13.48 15.11
CA LEU A 53 4.79 12.64 16.31
C LEU A 53 3.36 12.50 16.87
N ALA A 54 2.48 13.49 16.65
CA ALA A 54 1.09 13.38 17.08
C ALA A 54 0.32 12.38 16.22
N ARG A 55 0.57 12.37 14.90
CA ARG A 55 0.02 11.34 13.99
C ARG A 55 0.58 9.96 14.27
N LEU A 56 1.89 9.86 14.54
CA LEU A 56 2.53 8.62 14.94
C LEU A 56 1.88 8.06 16.20
N ALA A 57 1.72 8.87 17.25
CA ALA A 57 1.10 8.44 18.49
C ALA A 57 -0.37 8.02 18.30
N ALA A 58 -1.12 8.69 17.41
CA ALA A 58 -2.48 8.26 17.06
C ALA A 58 -2.49 6.90 16.35
N TYR A 59 -1.55 6.67 15.43
CA TYR A 59 -1.36 5.39 14.74
C TYR A 59 -0.96 4.27 15.71
N GLU A 60 -0.02 4.55 16.61
CA GLU A 60 0.44 3.59 17.63
C GLU A 60 -0.71 3.13 18.51
N ARG A 61 -1.51 4.08 19.02
CA ARG A 61 -2.68 3.77 19.86
C ARG A 61 -3.73 2.94 19.14
N VAL A 62 -4.07 3.26 17.88
CA VAL A 62 -5.12 2.51 17.17
C VAL A 62 -4.65 1.12 16.75
N CYS A 63 -3.36 0.95 16.45
CA CYS A 63 -2.77 -0.33 16.06
C CYS A 63 -2.27 -1.17 17.26
N GLY A 64 -2.25 -0.61 18.47
CA GLY A 64 -1.77 -1.30 19.66
C GLY A 64 -0.25 -1.39 19.79
N PHE A 65 0.50 -0.51 19.13
CA PHE A 65 1.95 -0.38 19.34
C PHE A 65 2.24 0.37 20.64
N PRO A 66 3.39 0.12 21.29
CA PRO A 66 3.87 0.95 22.39
C PRO A 66 3.95 2.41 21.94
N THR A 67 3.20 3.30 22.58
CA THR A 67 3.14 4.70 22.18
C THR A 67 4.38 5.45 22.67
N GLY A 68 5.01 6.23 21.79
CA GLY A 68 6.18 7.05 22.14
C GLY A 68 7.49 6.27 22.23
N ALA A 69 7.58 5.10 21.61
CA ALA A 69 8.85 4.41 21.44
C ALA A 69 9.80 5.23 20.54
N ASP A 70 11.11 5.12 20.76
CA ASP A 70 12.10 5.87 19.99
C ASP A 70 12.08 5.53 18.50
N ALA A 71 11.76 4.28 18.15
CA ALA A 71 11.76 3.78 16.79
C ALA A 71 10.34 3.65 16.22
N LEU A 72 10.20 3.96 14.92
CA LEU A 72 8.96 3.80 14.20
C LEU A 72 8.47 2.35 14.21
N PRO A 73 7.16 2.10 14.36
CA PRO A 73 6.56 0.81 14.06
C PRO A 73 6.91 0.37 12.65
N VAL A 74 7.21 -0.92 12.46
CA VAL A 74 7.68 -1.45 11.16
C VAL A 74 6.70 -1.20 10.01
N THR A 75 5.41 -1.05 10.31
CA THR A 75 4.35 -0.77 9.34
C THR A 75 4.10 0.72 9.09
N TYR A 76 4.63 1.62 9.92
CA TYR A 76 4.33 3.05 9.81
C TYR A 76 4.92 3.73 8.55
N PRO A 77 6.14 3.37 8.06
CA PRO A 77 6.64 3.97 6.83
C PRO A 77 5.78 3.68 5.59
N HIS A 78 5.05 2.55 5.57
CA HIS A 78 4.03 2.27 4.55
C HIS A 78 2.91 3.32 4.56
N VAL A 79 2.45 3.72 5.75
CA VAL A 79 1.44 4.78 5.93
C VAL A 79 1.98 6.13 5.44
N LEU A 80 3.25 6.43 5.72
CA LEU A 80 3.90 7.65 5.22
C LEU A 80 4.01 7.68 3.69
N GLY A 81 4.21 6.53 3.05
CA GLY A 81 4.28 6.40 1.59
C GLY A 81 2.92 6.34 0.89
N PHE A 82 1.85 6.03 1.61
CA PHE A 82 0.51 5.87 1.05
C PHE A 82 0.02 7.07 0.22
N PRO A 83 0.20 8.34 0.63
CA PRO A 83 -0.14 9.49 -0.20
C PRO A 83 0.59 9.56 -1.55
N SER A 84 1.85 9.15 -1.60
CA SER A 84 2.63 9.07 -2.85
C SER A 84 2.13 7.92 -3.74
N ALA A 85 1.85 6.75 -3.14
CA ALA A 85 1.22 5.63 -3.84
C ALA A 85 -0.13 6.05 -4.45
N MET A 86 -0.93 6.77 -3.67
CA MET A 86 -2.22 7.27 -4.09
C MET A 86 -2.14 8.28 -5.23
N ARG A 87 -1.10 9.12 -5.24
CA ARG A 87 -0.85 10.07 -6.33
C ARG A 87 -0.52 9.34 -7.64
N LEU A 88 0.26 8.26 -7.58
CA LEU A 88 0.55 7.43 -8.75
C LEU A 88 -0.72 6.72 -9.25
N MET A 89 -1.45 6.06 -8.36
CA MET A 89 -2.62 5.24 -8.75
C MET A 89 -3.84 6.07 -9.21
N SER A 90 -3.94 7.33 -8.81
CA SER A 90 -4.96 8.27 -9.31
C SER A 90 -4.52 9.03 -10.59
N GLY A 91 -3.32 8.76 -11.09
CA GLY A 91 -2.78 9.29 -12.34
C GLY A 91 -3.62 8.90 -13.55
N ARG A 92 -3.50 9.66 -14.64
CA ARG A 92 -4.20 9.33 -15.91
C ARG A 92 -3.56 8.14 -16.61
N ASP A 93 -2.24 8.04 -16.48
CA ASP A 93 -1.32 7.02 -16.98
C ASP A 93 -1.36 5.70 -16.20
N PHE A 94 -1.84 5.68 -14.95
CA PHE A 94 -2.04 4.42 -14.22
C PHE A 94 -3.26 3.65 -14.76
N PRO A 95 -3.14 2.39 -15.20
CA PRO A 95 -4.18 1.76 -16.01
C PRO A 95 -5.30 1.08 -15.23
N LEU A 96 -5.15 0.88 -13.91
CA LEU A 96 -6.16 0.21 -13.10
C LEU A 96 -7.15 1.22 -12.48
N PRO A 97 -8.46 0.90 -12.39
CA PRO A 97 -9.44 1.75 -11.71
C PRO A 97 -9.13 1.77 -10.23
N LEU A 98 -8.92 2.95 -9.64
CA LEU A 98 -8.69 3.09 -8.20
C LEU A 98 -9.89 2.58 -7.40
N LEU A 99 -11.10 2.92 -7.83
CA LEU A 99 -12.34 2.46 -7.19
C LEU A 99 -12.46 0.94 -7.35
N GLY A 100 -12.53 0.24 -6.23
CA GLY A 100 -12.63 -1.22 -6.19
C GLY A 100 -11.30 -1.97 -6.28
N LEU A 101 -10.15 -1.28 -6.25
CA LEU A 101 -8.86 -1.94 -5.99
C LEU A 101 -8.91 -2.65 -4.64
N VAL A 102 -8.37 -3.85 -4.61
CA VAL A 102 -8.22 -4.64 -3.39
C VAL A 102 -6.72 -4.77 -3.10
N HIS A 103 -6.28 -4.30 -1.94
CA HIS A 103 -4.91 -4.55 -1.48
C HIS A 103 -4.79 -6.01 -1.04
N THR A 104 -4.09 -6.84 -1.80
CA THR A 104 -4.05 -8.30 -1.61
C THR A 104 -2.86 -8.77 -0.78
N SER A 105 -1.73 -8.05 -0.85
CA SER A 105 -0.55 -8.38 -0.06
C SER A 105 0.34 -7.17 0.17
N VAL A 106 1.08 -7.20 1.27
CA VAL A 106 2.17 -6.27 1.55
C VAL A 106 3.36 -7.06 2.09
N ALA A 107 4.54 -6.85 1.51
CA ALA A 107 5.81 -7.34 2.04
C ALA A 107 6.62 -6.14 2.54
N ILE A 108 7.18 -6.25 3.74
CA ILE A 108 7.95 -5.18 4.39
C ILE A 108 9.28 -5.75 4.86
N THR A 109 10.36 -5.06 4.53
CA THR A 109 11.71 -5.35 5.03
C THR A 109 12.27 -4.11 5.72
N ARG A 110 12.79 -4.28 6.94
CA ARG A 110 13.52 -3.23 7.67
C ARG A 110 14.97 -3.65 7.83
N TYR A 111 15.88 -2.82 7.34
CA TYR A 111 17.32 -3.07 7.35
C TYR A 111 18.04 -2.42 8.54
N ALA A 112 17.51 -1.30 9.05
CA ALA A 112 18.10 -0.59 10.18
C ALA A 112 17.04 -0.04 11.14
N ALA A 113 17.47 0.40 12.33
CA ALA A 113 16.62 1.14 13.24
C ALA A 113 16.13 2.44 12.59
N MET A 114 14.89 2.82 12.87
CA MET A 114 14.28 4.03 12.30
C MET A 114 13.81 4.96 13.42
N PRO A 115 14.67 5.85 13.97
CA PRO A 115 14.27 6.79 15.01
C PRO A 115 13.14 7.72 14.55
N ALA A 116 12.11 7.91 15.37
CA ALA A 116 10.95 8.73 15.05
C ALA A 116 11.28 10.22 14.84
N THR A 117 12.41 10.69 15.37
CA THR A 117 12.89 12.06 15.29
C THR A 117 13.87 12.31 14.14
N ALA A 118 14.27 11.26 13.41
CA ALA A 118 15.17 11.38 12.27
C ALA A 118 14.46 11.99 11.05
N ALA A 119 15.26 12.39 10.06
CA ALA A 119 14.80 12.79 8.75
C ALA A 119 15.06 11.67 7.75
N TYR A 120 14.14 11.47 6.82
CA TYR A 120 14.21 10.42 5.81
C TYR A 120 13.99 10.97 4.40
N GLU A 121 14.44 10.23 3.41
CA GLU A 121 13.92 10.35 2.05
C GLU A 121 12.97 9.19 1.78
N LEU A 122 11.78 9.48 1.26
CA LEU A 122 10.80 8.46 0.89
C LEU A 122 10.61 8.46 -0.62
N THR A 123 10.76 7.30 -1.26
CA THR A 123 10.53 7.14 -2.70
C THR A 123 9.41 6.14 -2.93
N THR A 124 8.44 6.48 -3.78
CA THR A 124 7.35 5.57 -4.18
C THR A 124 7.23 5.50 -5.69
N TYR A 125 7.01 4.30 -6.23
CA TYR A 125 6.86 4.07 -7.67
C TYR A 125 6.03 2.80 -7.94
N VAL A 126 5.49 2.70 -9.15
CA VAL A 126 4.86 1.46 -9.64
C VAL A 126 5.97 0.57 -10.19
N GLU A 127 6.14 -0.61 -9.62
CA GLU A 127 7.16 -1.59 -10.01
C GLU A 127 6.75 -2.33 -11.28
N GLY A 128 5.47 -2.69 -11.38
CA GLY A 128 4.95 -3.34 -12.58
C GLY A 128 3.50 -3.80 -12.44
N LEU A 129 3.01 -4.39 -13.53
CA LEU A 129 1.71 -5.05 -13.60
C LEU A 129 1.90 -6.55 -13.83
N ALA A 130 0.96 -7.35 -13.33
CA ALA A 130 0.98 -8.80 -13.51
C ALA A 130 -0.44 -9.35 -13.76
N PRO A 131 -0.58 -10.43 -14.54
CA PRO A 131 -1.84 -11.14 -14.66
C PRO A 131 -2.19 -11.85 -13.36
N HIS A 132 -3.47 -11.82 -12.98
CA HIS A 132 -3.99 -12.58 -11.85
C HIS A 132 -5.29 -13.29 -12.27
N ARG A 133 -5.56 -14.47 -11.71
CA ARG A 133 -6.76 -15.28 -12.05
C ARG A 133 -8.11 -14.55 -11.90
N ARG A 134 -8.14 -13.43 -11.17
CA ARG A 134 -9.32 -12.58 -10.95
C ARG A 134 -9.20 -11.18 -11.59
N GLY A 135 -8.18 -10.94 -12.41
CA GLY A 135 -7.97 -9.66 -13.08
C GLY A 135 -6.49 -9.30 -13.27
N THR A 136 -6.12 -8.08 -12.88
CA THR A 136 -4.74 -7.56 -13.03
C THR A 136 -4.25 -7.00 -11.71
N GLU A 137 -3.02 -7.32 -11.36
CA GLU A 137 -2.33 -6.78 -10.19
C GLU A 137 -1.36 -5.69 -10.59
N ALA A 138 -1.23 -4.67 -9.73
CA ALA A 138 -0.17 -3.69 -9.76
C ALA A 138 0.64 -3.78 -8.47
N THR A 139 1.97 -3.80 -8.59
CA THR A 139 2.87 -3.71 -7.44
C THR A 139 3.37 -2.28 -7.30
N VAL A 140 3.15 -1.69 -6.13
CA VAL A 140 3.68 -0.37 -5.76
C VAL A 140 4.78 -0.58 -4.73
N ALA A 141 5.97 -0.09 -5.04
CA ALA A 141 7.13 -0.14 -4.16
C ALA A 141 7.28 1.19 -3.42
N THR A 142 7.64 1.12 -2.14
CA THR A 142 8.03 2.28 -1.33
C THR A 142 9.35 1.98 -0.64
N GLU A 143 10.35 2.85 -0.85
CA GLU A 143 11.67 2.80 -0.23
C GLU A 143 11.80 3.98 0.74
N VAL A 144 12.46 3.76 1.88
CA VAL A 144 12.85 4.82 2.80
C VAL A 144 14.36 4.77 3.01
N ARG A 145 15.00 5.92 2.80
CA ARG A 145 16.44 6.10 2.95
C ARG A 145 16.77 7.02 4.12
N ALA A 146 17.86 6.70 4.81
CA ALA A 146 18.53 7.59 5.75
C ALA A 146 19.97 7.76 5.28
N ASP A 147 20.43 9.00 5.15
CA ASP A 147 21.79 9.33 4.68
C ASP A 147 22.19 8.62 3.36
N GLY A 148 21.21 8.46 2.45
CA GLY A 148 21.38 7.82 1.15
C GLY A 148 21.19 6.30 1.13
N GLU A 149 21.18 5.64 2.28
CA GLU A 149 21.08 4.18 2.40
C GLU A 149 19.64 3.72 2.65
N VAL A 150 19.21 2.63 2.01
CA VAL A 150 17.86 2.06 2.24
C VAL A 150 17.80 1.43 3.61
N VAL A 151 16.99 2.02 4.51
CA VAL A 151 16.76 1.51 5.87
C VAL A 151 15.48 0.70 5.99
N TRP A 152 14.56 0.85 5.04
CA TRP A 152 13.28 0.17 4.99
C TRP A 152 12.69 0.16 3.59
N GLU A 153 11.99 -0.91 3.22
CA GLU A 153 11.21 -0.97 1.98
C GLU A 153 9.90 -1.75 2.14
N SER A 154 8.96 -1.49 1.24
CA SER A 154 7.77 -2.33 1.07
C SER A 154 7.35 -2.48 -0.37
N ARG A 155 6.68 -3.61 -0.66
CA ARG A 155 5.95 -3.87 -1.91
C ARG A 155 4.51 -4.18 -1.58
N SER A 156 3.59 -3.40 -2.14
CA SER A 156 2.14 -3.50 -1.93
C SER A 156 1.47 -3.89 -3.24
N THR A 157 0.70 -4.98 -3.23
CA THR A 157 0.04 -5.50 -4.44
C THR A 157 -1.45 -5.18 -4.43
N TYR A 158 -1.92 -4.51 -5.48
CA TYR A 158 -3.31 -4.11 -5.64
C TYR A 158 -3.96 -4.82 -6.82
N LEU A 159 -5.06 -5.51 -6.57
CA LEU A 159 -5.83 -6.23 -7.58
C LEU A 159 -6.99 -5.37 -8.08
N ALA A 160 -6.99 -5.09 -9.38
CA ALA A 160 -8.20 -4.71 -10.10
C ALA A 160 -8.93 -5.96 -10.56
N ARG A 161 -10.15 -6.16 -10.06
CA ARG A 161 -10.96 -7.31 -10.44
C ARG A 161 -11.64 -7.06 -11.78
N HIS A 162 -11.40 -7.92 -12.75
CA HIS A 162 -12.06 -7.90 -14.05
C HIS A 162 -11.89 -9.27 -14.73
N GLY A 163 -12.74 -9.55 -15.72
CA GLY A 163 -12.79 -10.85 -16.38
C GLY A 163 -13.55 -11.89 -15.56
N SER A 164 -14.76 -12.20 -16.00
CA SER A 164 -15.52 -13.39 -15.54
C SER A 164 -15.08 -14.61 -16.35
N ALA A 165 -13.78 -14.85 -16.46
CA ALA A 165 -13.33 -16.12 -16.99
C ALA A 165 -13.36 -17.10 -15.82
N LYS A 166 -14.32 -18.04 -15.87
CA LYS A 166 -14.13 -19.35 -15.27
C LYS A 166 -12.83 -19.92 -15.85
N THR A 167 -11.67 -19.54 -15.31
CA THR A 167 -10.55 -20.46 -15.33
C THR A 167 -11.07 -21.64 -14.54
N PRO A 168 -11.14 -22.86 -15.11
CA PRO A 168 -11.30 -24.05 -14.31
C PRO A 168 -10.00 -24.15 -13.50
N GLY A 169 -9.92 -23.42 -12.40
CA GLY A 169 -9.15 -23.90 -11.27
C GLY A 169 -9.84 -25.19 -10.82
N PRO A 170 -9.11 -26.17 -10.30
CA PRO A 170 -9.71 -27.40 -9.81
C PRO A 170 -10.91 -27.01 -8.95
N GLU A 171 -12.09 -27.55 -9.28
CA GLU A 171 -13.22 -27.47 -8.39
C GLU A 171 -12.70 -27.96 -7.05
N HIS A 172 -12.61 -27.06 -6.07
CA HIS A 172 -12.59 -27.50 -4.69
C HIS A 172 -13.94 -28.15 -4.52
N GLY A 173 -13.97 -29.47 -4.69
CA GLY A 173 -15.11 -30.30 -4.34
C GLY A 173 -15.57 -29.93 -2.92
N PRO A 174 -16.81 -30.29 -2.55
CA PRO A 174 -17.30 -30.07 -1.20
C PRO A 174 -16.19 -30.48 -0.23
N PRO A 175 -15.84 -29.63 0.75
CA PRO A 175 -14.70 -29.89 1.62
C PRO A 175 -14.92 -31.28 2.19
N THR A 176 -14.11 -32.24 1.74
CA THR A 176 -14.04 -33.54 2.39
C THR A 176 -13.73 -33.22 3.84
N PRO A 177 -14.48 -33.75 4.82
CA PRO A 177 -14.09 -33.62 6.22
C PRO A 177 -12.78 -34.39 6.39
N ALA A 178 -11.69 -33.75 6.02
CA ALA A 178 -10.38 -34.17 6.41
C ALA A 178 -10.41 -34.09 7.93
N SER A 179 -10.15 -35.22 8.57
CA SER A 179 -9.66 -35.28 9.94
C SER A 179 -8.33 -34.52 9.96
N GLY A 180 -8.42 -33.20 9.89
CA GLY A 180 -7.29 -32.30 9.87
C GLY A 180 -6.55 -32.38 11.20
N PRO A 181 -5.30 -31.92 11.25
CA PRO A 181 -4.58 -31.81 12.50
C PRO A 181 -5.43 -31.06 13.54
N GLU A 182 -5.29 -31.47 14.80
CA GLU A 182 -5.96 -30.82 15.94
C GLU A 182 -5.76 -29.29 15.85
N PRO A 183 -6.81 -28.48 16.09
CA PRO A 183 -6.69 -27.03 16.01
C PRO A 183 -5.53 -26.53 16.86
N LEU A 184 -4.68 -25.67 16.29
CA LEU A 184 -3.59 -25.06 17.03
C LEU A 184 -4.15 -24.29 18.25
N PRO A 185 -3.46 -24.31 19.40
CA PRO A 185 -3.93 -23.62 20.59
C PRO A 185 -4.00 -22.12 20.36
N THR A 186 -5.11 -21.50 20.76
CA THR A 186 -5.27 -20.04 20.74
C THR A 186 -4.26 -19.39 21.68
N ARG A 187 -3.34 -18.58 21.13
CA ARG A 187 -2.35 -17.83 21.93
C ARG A 187 -2.83 -16.45 22.35
N ARG A 188 -3.61 -15.79 21.49
CA ARG A 188 -4.15 -14.43 21.68
C ARG A 188 -5.49 -14.30 20.96
N GLU A 189 -6.34 -13.44 21.50
CA GLU A 189 -7.61 -13.01 20.92
C GLU A 189 -7.56 -11.49 20.79
N TRP A 190 -7.95 -10.96 19.62
CA TRP A 190 -8.06 -9.52 19.39
C TRP A 190 -9.54 -9.12 19.36
N ARG A 191 -9.92 -8.20 20.26
CA ARG A 191 -11.26 -7.61 20.27
C ARG A 191 -11.22 -6.25 19.62
N LEU A 192 -11.76 -6.19 18.41
CA LEU A 192 -11.81 -4.96 17.62
C LEU A 192 -13.15 -4.26 17.85
N ALA A 193 -13.10 -2.99 18.25
CA ALA A 193 -14.31 -2.18 18.36
C ALA A 193 -14.87 -1.90 16.95
N GLY A 194 -16.20 -1.78 16.83
CA GLY A 194 -16.87 -1.54 15.54
C GLY A 194 -16.51 -0.22 14.86
N ASP A 195 -15.80 0.67 15.55
CA ASP A 195 -15.31 1.94 15.03
C ASP A 195 -13.83 1.92 14.62
N VAL A 196 -13.14 0.78 14.76
CA VAL A 196 -11.67 0.69 14.57
C VAL A 196 -11.24 1.18 13.19
N GLY A 197 -12.02 0.89 12.14
CA GLY A 197 -11.73 1.35 10.78
C GLY A 197 -11.75 2.88 10.65
N ARG A 198 -12.72 3.55 11.30
CA ARG A 198 -12.79 5.03 11.29
C ARG A 198 -11.63 5.65 12.06
N ARG A 199 -11.26 5.07 13.21
CA ARG A 199 -10.10 5.52 14.00
C ARG A 199 -8.80 5.30 13.23
N TYR A 200 -8.67 4.16 12.56
CA TYR A 200 -7.51 3.86 11.71
C TYR A 200 -7.41 4.86 10.56
N GLY A 201 -8.49 5.08 9.81
CA GLY A 201 -8.48 6.03 8.69
C GLY A 201 -8.25 7.49 9.11
N ALA A 202 -8.58 7.85 10.35
CA ALA A 202 -8.19 9.13 10.91
C ALA A 202 -6.67 9.24 11.17
N ALA A 203 -6.05 8.17 11.65
CA ALA A 203 -4.61 8.12 11.95
C ALA A 203 -3.73 7.90 10.71
N SER A 204 -4.17 7.06 9.77
CA SER A 204 -3.42 6.72 8.54
C SER A 204 -3.71 7.67 7.38
N GLY A 205 -4.86 8.35 7.42
CA GLY A 205 -5.39 9.13 6.31
C GLY A 205 -6.14 8.30 5.26
N ASP A 206 -6.01 6.98 5.27
CA ASP A 206 -6.75 6.09 4.37
C ASP A 206 -8.22 6.02 4.77
N ARG A 207 -9.07 6.65 3.95
CA ARG A 207 -10.52 6.69 4.13
C ARG A 207 -11.24 6.07 2.93
N ASN A 208 -10.64 5.06 2.31
CA ASN A 208 -11.34 4.28 1.30
C ASN A 208 -12.67 3.75 1.89
N PRO A 209 -13.83 4.06 1.28
CA PRO A 209 -15.14 3.72 1.83
C PRO A 209 -15.45 2.22 1.85
#